data_AF-A0A3N2PTS2-F1
#
_entry.id   AF-A0A3N2PTS2-F1
#
_cell.length_a   1.000
_cell.length_b   1.000
_cell.length_c   1.000
_cell.angle_alpha   90.00
_cell.angle_beta   90.00
_cell.angle_gamma   90.00
#
_symmetry.space_group_name_H-M   'P 1'
#
loop_
_entity.id
_entity.type
_entity.pdbx_description
1 polymer ?
#
loop_
_entity_poly.entity_id
_entity_poly.type
_entity_poly.pdbx_seq_one_letter_code
_entity_poly.pdbx_strand_id
1 'polypeptide(L)' 'KDAFASFYLQRTTREFAEDLDKARTADDFKPDSVPFLVHALQQGTALYSDADKARVM' A
#
# COMPACT_ATOMS: atom_id res chain seq x y z
N LYS A 1 -11.51 -5.40 -10.97
CA LYS A 1 -10.65 -6.52 -10.58
C LYS A 1 -9.90 -6.19 -9.26
N ASP A 2 -10.46 -5.33 -8.41
CA ASP A 2 -9.63 -4.46 -7.55
C ASP A 2 -10.09 -4.34 -6.10
N ALA A 3 -11.12 -5.07 -5.69
CA ALA A 3 -11.62 -4.96 -4.32
C ALA A 3 -10.56 -5.43 -3.30
N PHE A 4 -9.82 -6.52 -3.58
CA PHE A 4 -8.71 -6.94 -2.72
C PHE A 4 -7.55 -5.94 -2.73
N ALA A 5 -7.18 -5.40 -3.90
CA ALA A 5 -6.13 -4.40 -3.99
C ALA A 5 -6.47 -3.12 -3.20
N SER A 6 -7.73 -2.70 -3.25
CA SER A 6 -8.23 -1.54 -2.49
C SER A 6 -8.27 -1.82 -0.99
N PHE A 7 -8.77 -2.99 -0.59
CA PHE A 7 -8.75 -3.45 0.80
C PHE A 7 -7.32 -3.51 1.34
N TYR A 8 -6.42 -4.15 0.58
CA TYR A 8 -5.02 -4.32 0.94
C TYR A 8 -4.34 -2.96 1.11
N LEU A 9 -4.50 -2.04 0.15
CA LEU A 9 -3.93 -0.70 0.23
C LEU A 9 -4.47 0.08 1.44
N GLN A 10 -5.78 0.01 1.71
CA GLN A 10 -6.36 0.65 2.89
C GLN A 10 -5.79 0.04 4.19
N ARG A 11 -5.61 -1.28 4.23
CA ARG A 11 -5.09 -1.97 5.40
C ARG A 11 -3.62 -1.64 5.64
N THR A 12 -2.78 -1.74 4.62
CA THR A 12 -1.33 -1.47 4.74
C THR A 12 -1.05 -0.01 5.03
N THR A 13 -1.78 0.94 4.45
CA THR A 13 -1.60 2.37 4.78
C THR A 13 -1.98 2.71 6.22
N ARG A 14 -2.95 1.99 6.81
CA ARG A 14 -3.25 2.11 8.25
C ARG A 14 -2.18 1.47 9.12
N GLU A 15 -1.71 0.28 8.75
CA GLU A 15 -0.69 -0.44 9.53
C GLU A 15 0.67 0.28 9.50
N PHE A 16 1.03 0.90 8.37
CA PHE A 16 2.26 1.67 8.21
C PHE A 16 2.08 3.18 8.45
N ALA A 17 1.02 3.61 9.13
CA ALA A 17 0.70 5.04 9.26
C ALA A 17 1.86 5.85 9.87
N GLU A 18 2.52 5.32 10.91
CA GLU A 18 3.66 5.99 11.54
C GLU A 18 4.88 6.09 10.62
N ASP A 19 5.19 5.03 9.86
CA ASP A 19 6.33 5.02 8.95
C ASP A 19 6.08 5.86 7.70
N LEU A 20 4.83 5.92 7.22
CA LEU A 20 4.41 6.83 6.16
C LEU A 20 4.49 8.29 6.61
N ASP A 21 4.17 8.59 7.87
CA ASP A 21 4.34 9.93 8.43
C ASP A 21 5.83 10.32 8.48
N LYS A 22 6.69 9.43 8.99
CA LYS A 22 8.15 9.62 8.95
C LYS A 22 8.66 9.87 7.54
N ALA A 23 8.28 9.01 6.59
CA ALA A 23 8.68 9.15 5.18
C ALA A 23 8.24 10.50 4.60
N ARG A 24 7.00 10.94 4.90
CA ARG A 24 6.48 12.23 4.44
C ARG A 24 7.22 13.43 5.02
N THR A 25 7.73 13.30 6.24
CA THR A 25 8.51 14.38 6.91
C THR A 25 9.99 14.42 6.55
N ALA A 26 10.48 13.46 5.75
CA ALA A 26 11.87 13.44 5.33
C ALA A 26 12.20 14.59 4.35
N ASP A 27 13.41 15.15 4.48
CA ASP A 27 13.87 16.30 3.69
C ASP A 27 13.89 16.05 2.17
N ASP A 28 13.99 14.78 1.76
CA ASP A 28 14.04 14.34 0.37
C ASP A 28 12.68 13.86 -0.17
N PHE A 29 11.61 13.97 0.61
CA PHE A 29 10.26 13.64 0.16
C PHE A 29 9.76 14.64 -0.88
N LYS A 30 9.41 14.14 -2.08
CA LYS A 30 8.99 14.96 -3.23
C LYS A 30 7.53 14.68 -3.58
N PRO A 31 6.86 15.59 -4.33
CA PRO A 31 5.51 15.32 -4.85
C PRO A 31 5.40 13.97 -5.58
N ASP A 32 6.43 13.60 -6.34
CA ASP A 32 6.47 12.34 -7.10
C ASP A 32 6.71 11.10 -6.21
N SER A 33 7.10 11.27 -4.94
CA SER A 33 7.23 10.18 -3.97
C SER A 33 5.87 9.56 -3.63
N VAL A 34 4.77 10.31 -3.73
CA VAL A 34 3.42 9.81 -3.41
C VAL A 34 2.96 8.74 -4.41
N PRO A 35 2.95 8.98 -5.74
CA PRO A 35 2.65 7.94 -6.72
C PRO A 35 3.56 6.72 -6.60
N PHE A 36 4.85 6.94 -6.33
CA PHE A 36 5.82 5.86 -6.12
C PHE A 36 5.44 4.99 -4.91
N LEU A 37 5.15 5.59 -3.76
CA LEU A 37 4.76 4.86 -2.54
C LEU A 37 3.45 4.09 -2.74
N VAL A 38 2.46 4.69 -3.39
CA VAL A 38 1.19 4.00 -3.69
C VAL A 38 1.45 2.78 -4.56
N HIS A 39 2.26 2.91 -5.61
CA HIS A 39 2.60 1.79 -6.48
C HIS A 39 3.36 0.69 -5.73
N ALA A 40 4.35 1.06 -4.92
CA ALA A 40 5.13 0.11 -4.12
C ALA A 40 4.26 -0.67 -3.12
N LEU A 41 3.34 0.02 -2.43
CA LEU A 41 2.39 -0.64 -1.52
C LEU A 41 1.46 -1.60 -2.27
N GLN A 42 0.95 -1.21 -3.44
CA GLN A 42 0.09 -2.09 -4.25
C GLN A 42 0.79 -3.37 -4.73
N GLN A 43 2.10 -3.32 -4.99
CA GLN A 43 2.88 -4.50 -5.38
C GLN A 43 2.88 -5.61 -4.30
N GLY A 44 2.68 -5.26 -3.02
CA GLY A 44 2.56 -6.23 -1.93
C GLY A 44 1.39 -7.23 -2.11
N THR A 45 0.40 -6.90 -2.93
CA THR A 45 -0.69 -7.84 -3.29
C THR A 45 -0.20 -9.08 -4.03
N ALA A 46 0.97 -9.04 -4.66
CA ALA A 46 1.58 -10.17 -5.35
C ALA A 46 2.02 -11.29 -4.39
N LEU A 47 2.14 -11.00 -3.08
CA LEU A 47 2.49 -11.98 -2.06
C LEU A 47 1.36 -12.97 -1.74
N TYR A 48 0.14 -12.71 -2.20
CA TYR A 48 -1.04 -13.52 -1.90
C TYR A 48 -1.52 -14.26 -3.15
N SER A 49 -1.90 -15.53 -2.96
CA SER A 49 -2.53 -16.33 -4.01
C SER A 49 -3.94 -15.82 -4.33
N ASP A 50 -4.47 -16.16 -5.50
CA ASP A 50 -5.85 -15.81 -5.86
C ASP A 50 -6.88 -16.44 -4.92
N ALA A 51 -6.59 -17.64 -4.40
CA ALA A 51 -7.42 -18.29 -3.40
C ALA A 51 -7.46 -17.50 -2.08
N ASP A 52 -6.31 -16.98 -1.61
CA ASP A 52 -6.27 -16.17 -0.38
C ASP A 52 -6.96 -14.83 -0.58
N LYS A 53 -6.75 -14.20 -1.74
CA LYS A 53 -7.43 -12.95 -2.10
C LYS A 53 -8.95 -13.11 -2.10
N ALA A 54 -9.46 -14.24 -2.60
CA ALA A 54 -10.89 -14.54 -2.65
C ALA A 54 -11.54 -14.77 -1.27
N ARG A 55 -10.78 -15.09 -0.23
CA ARG A 55 -11.31 -15.35 1.13
C ARG A 55 -11.60 -14.09 1.93
N VAL A 56 -11.01 -12.96 1.52
CA VAL A 56 -11.17 -11.64 2.17
C VAL A 56 -12.26 -10.82 1.49
N MET A 57 -12.65 -11.21 0.28
CA MET A 57 -13.76 -10.64 -0.50
C MET A 57 -15.08 -11.31 -0.13
#